data_AF-A0A7S2D8K1-F1
#
_entry.id   AF-A0A7S2D8K1-F1
#
_cell.length_a   1.000
_cell.length_b   1.000
_cell.length_c   1.000
_cell.angle_alpha   90.00
_cell.angle_beta   90.00
_cell.angle_gamma   90.00
#
_symmetry.space_group_name_H-M   'P 1'
#
loop_
_entity.id
_entity.type
_entity.pdbx_description
1 polymer ?
#
loop_
_entity_poly.entity_id
_entity_poly.type
_entity_poly.pdbx_seq_one_letter_code
_entity_poly.pdbx_strand_id
1 'polypeptide(L)'
;ERALQLLYGMHESAVEPDVVIFNATISACEKGGQWEKALQLLDDMQQRGVEPNVITFNAAISACEKCKQWERALQLLYGMHESAVEPDVVIFNATISACEKGGQWEKALQLLDDMQQRGVEPNVITFNAAISACEKCKQWERALQLL
;
A
#
# COMPACT_ATOMS: atom_id res chain seq x y z
N GLU A 1 -6.22 -14.58 11.86
CA GLU A 1 -6.32 -14.91 13.30
C GLU A 1 -5.07 -15.61 13.85
N ARG A 2 -4.63 -16.75 13.31
CA ARG A 2 -3.44 -17.48 13.81
C ARG A 2 -2.15 -16.65 13.89
N ALA A 3 -1.87 -15.82 12.89
CA ALA A 3 -0.67 -14.96 12.88
C ALA A 3 -0.67 -13.93 14.03
N LEU A 4 -1.83 -13.33 14.33
CA LEU A 4 -1.98 -12.37 15.43
C LEU A 4 -1.80 -13.07 16.78
N GLN A 5 -2.37 -14.26 16.96
CA GLN A 5 -2.19 -15.06 18.18
C GLN A 5 -0.73 -15.43 18.42
N LEU A 6 0.03 -15.75 17.37
CA LEU A 6 1.47 -15.99 17.46
C LEU A 6 2.22 -14.73 17.93
N LEU A 7 1.92 -13.56 17.37
CA LEU A 7 2.58 -12.31 17.74
C LEU A 7 2.27 -11.91 19.19
N TYR A 8 1.02 -12.06 19.65
CA TYR A 8 0.66 -11.82 21.05
C TYR A 8 1.28 -12.85 22.01
N GLY A 9 1.32 -14.14 21.65
CA GLY A 9 1.97 -15.17 22.48
C GLY A 9 3.49 -15.02 22.61
N MET A 10 4.14 -14.41 21.61
CA MET A 10 5.57 -14.06 21.68
C MET A 10 5.84 -12.93 22.67
N HIS A 11 4.94 -11.96 22.75
CA HIS A 11 4.99 -10.89 23.76
C HIS A 11 4.91 -11.46 25.18
N GLU A 12 4.15 -12.54 25.39
CA GLU A 12 4.04 -13.22 26.69
C GLU A 12 5.27 -14.08 27.03
N SER A 13 6.06 -14.48 26.01
CA SER A 13 7.23 -15.37 26.17
C SER A 13 8.59 -14.65 26.09
N ALA A 14 8.60 -13.31 26.10
CA ALA A 14 9.79 -12.46 26.01
C ALA A 14 10.64 -12.70 24.73
N VAL A 15 10.05 -13.25 23.68
CA VAL A 15 10.71 -13.40 22.37
C VAL A 15 10.34 -12.20 21.52
N GLU A 16 11.34 -11.43 21.11
CA GLU A 16 11.10 -10.27 20.24
C GLU A 16 10.66 -10.75 18.84
N PRO A 17 9.50 -10.28 18.32
CA PRO A 17 9.08 -10.61 16.97
C PRO A 17 10.05 -9.98 15.96
N ASP A 18 10.52 -10.77 15.00
CA ASP A 18 11.35 -10.29 13.91
C ASP A 18 10.51 -9.78 12.72
N VAL A 19 11.19 -9.24 11.69
CA VAL A 19 10.57 -8.72 10.46
C VAL A 19 9.68 -9.75 9.75
N VAL A 20 10.00 -11.05 9.84
CA VAL A 20 9.23 -12.10 9.16
C VAL A 20 7.86 -12.23 9.81
N ILE A 21 7.80 -12.13 11.13
CA ILE A 21 6.55 -12.28 11.90
C ILE A 21 5.66 -11.05 11.69
N PHE A 22 6.22 -9.84 11.70
CA PHE A 22 5.48 -8.63 11.35
C PHE A 22 4.95 -8.66 9.92
N ASN A 23 5.77 -9.06 8.94
CA ASN A 23 5.32 -9.17 7.56
C ASN A 23 4.19 -10.20 7.40
N ALA A 24 4.28 -11.33 8.10
CA ALA A 24 3.25 -12.36 8.08
C ALA A 24 1.92 -11.88 8.72
N THR A 25 1.99 -11.12 9.82
CA THR A 25 0.79 -10.59 10.49
C THR A 25 0.13 -9.48 9.69
N ILE A 26 0.91 -8.54 9.13
CA ILE A 26 0.40 -7.47 8.27
C ILE A 26 -0.23 -8.07 7.00
N SER A 27 0.41 -9.06 6.38
CA SER A 27 -0.17 -9.80 5.23
C SER A 27 -1.46 -10.55 5.60
N ALA A 28 -1.58 -11.05 6.83
CA ALA A 28 -2.83 -11.64 7.29
C ALA A 28 -3.93 -10.60 7.51
N CYS A 29 -3.59 -9.40 8.00
CA CYS A 29 -4.51 -8.27 8.11
C CYS A 29 -4.99 -7.78 6.73
N GLU A 30 -4.09 -7.71 5.76
CA GLU A 30 -4.41 -7.40 4.35
C GLU A 30 -5.44 -8.37 3.76
N LYS A 31 -5.25 -9.68 3.95
CA LYS A 31 -6.23 -10.71 3.52
C LYS A 31 -7.55 -10.63 4.27
N GLY A 32 -7.52 -10.16 5.51
CA GLY A 32 -8.70 -9.96 6.35
C GLY A 32 -9.42 -8.63 6.16
N GLY A 33 -8.91 -7.73 5.30
CA GLY A 33 -9.46 -6.37 5.15
C GLY A 33 -9.33 -5.51 6.41
N GLN A 34 -8.36 -5.82 7.29
CA GLN A 34 -8.15 -5.15 8.57
C GLN A 34 -7.08 -4.07 8.43
N TRP A 35 -7.35 -3.04 7.61
CA TRP A 35 -6.38 -1.99 7.29
C TRP A 35 -5.89 -1.24 8.54
N GLU A 36 -6.76 -0.93 9.50
CA GLU A 36 -6.37 -0.23 10.74
C GLU A 36 -5.32 -1.03 11.53
N LYS A 37 -5.52 -2.35 11.65
CA LYS A 37 -4.57 -3.24 12.31
C LYS A 37 -3.28 -3.40 11.51
N ALA A 38 -3.34 -3.41 10.19
CA ALA A 38 -2.15 -3.45 9.34
C ALA A 38 -1.27 -2.21 9.58
N LEU A 39 -1.88 -1.03 9.70
CA LEU A 39 -1.16 0.22 10.02
C LEU A 39 -0.62 0.22 11.45
N GLN A 40 -1.42 -0.19 12.43
CA GLN A 40 -0.96 -0.33 13.82
C GLN A 40 0.24 -1.26 13.94
N LEU A 41 0.24 -2.40 13.23
CA LEU A 41 1.37 -3.32 13.23
C LEU A 41 2.62 -2.75 12.57
N LEU A 42 2.46 -1.92 11.53
CA LEU A 42 3.58 -1.21 10.90
C LEU A 42 4.17 -0.17 11.86
N ASP A 43 3.33 0.61 12.53
CA ASP A 43 3.76 1.59 13.54
C ASP A 43 4.46 0.89 14.72
N ASP A 44 3.88 -0.22 15.21
CA ASP A 44 4.47 -1.05 16.28
C ASP A 44 5.85 -1.61 15.88
N MET A 45 5.99 -2.04 14.62
CA MET A 45 7.25 -2.54 14.07
C MET A 45 8.34 -1.46 14.12
N GLN A 46 8.02 -0.23 13.66
CA GLN A 46 8.92 0.91 13.70
C GLN A 46 9.26 1.35 15.14
N GLN A 47 8.28 1.41 16.04
CA GLN A 47 8.50 1.78 17.44
C GLN A 47 9.41 0.81 18.19
N ARG A 48 9.42 -0.47 17.78
CA ARG A 48 10.32 -1.50 18.31
C ARG A 48 11.69 -1.52 17.64
N GLY A 49 11.96 -0.58 16.73
CA GLY A 49 13.24 -0.51 16.00
C GLY A 49 13.41 -1.61 14.95
N VAL A 50 12.33 -2.30 14.56
CA VAL A 50 12.36 -3.27 13.47
C VAL A 50 12.10 -2.53 12.16
N GLU A 51 13.06 -2.56 11.24
CA GLU A 51 12.98 -1.78 10.01
C GLU A 51 11.97 -2.39 9.02
N PRO A 52 10.90 -1.65 8.64
CA PRO A 52 9.97 -2.10 7.61
C PRO A 52 10.66 -2.17 6.25
N ASN A 53 10.27 -3.14 5.44
CA ASN A 53 10.79 -3.30 4.09
C ASN A 53 9.67 -3.20 3.05
N VAL A 54 10.02 -3.37 1.77
CA VAL A 54 9.06 -3.29 0.66
C VAL A 54 7.87 -4.24 0.84
N ILE A 55 8.07 -5.43 1.43
CA ILE A 55 7.01 -6.39 1.68
C ILE A 55 6.04 -5.86 2.75
N THR A 56 6.58 -5.25 3.81
CA THR A 56 5.79 -4.63 4.88
C THR A 56 4.87 -3.54 4.31
N PHE A 57 5.43 -2.61 3.54
CA PHE A 57 4.69 -1.51 2.92
C PHE A 57 3.68 -2.01 1.88
N ASN A 58 4.05 -2.97 1.05
CA ASN A 58 3.16 -3.55 0.06
C ASN A 58 1.91 -4.15 0.71
N ALA A 59 2.08 -4.94 1.79
CA ALA A 59 0.96 -5.52 2.51
C ALA A 59 0.06 -4.45 3.18
N ALA A 60 0.66 -3.41 3.80
CA ALA A 60 -0.09 -2.33 4.42
C ALA A 60 -0.88 -1.50 3.39
N ILE A 61 -0.25 -1.11 2.28
CA ILE A 61 -0.89 -0.36 1.18
C ILE A 61 -1.98 -1.19 0.52
N SER A 62 -1.74 -2.48 0.27
CA SER A 62 -2.74 -3.40 -0.28
C SER A 62 -3.96 -3.56 0.64
N ALA A 63 -3.77 -3.53 1.97
CA ALA A 63 -4.88 -3.50 2.93
C ALA A 63 -5.70 -2.21 2.79
N CYS A 64 -5.03 -1.05 2.67
CA CYS A 64 -5.69 0.24 2.42
C CYS A 64 -6.46 0.26 1.10
N GLU A 65 -5.88 -0.28 0.03
CA GLU A 65 -6.49 -0.39 -1.31
C GLU A 65 -7.80 -1.18 -1.26
N LYS A 66 -7.81 -2.35 -0.60
CA LYS A 66 -8.99 -3.21 -0.45
C LYS A 66 -10.11 -2.52 0.33
N CYS A 67 -9.76 -1.64 1.27
CA CYS A 67 -10.69 -0.91 2.12
C CYS A 67 -10.98 0.52 1.63
N LYS A 68 -10.55 0.87 0.40
CA LYS A 68 -10.74 2.19 -0.23
C LYS A 68 -10.14 3.36 0.57
N GLN A 69 -9.12 3.10 1.38
CA GLN A 69 -8.43 4.08 2.22
C GLN A 69 -7.31 4.77 1.42
N TRP A 70 -7.69 5.52 0.39
CA TRP A 70 -6.74 6.14 -0.55
C TRP A 70 -5.81 7.15 0.13
N GLU A 71 -6.28 7.89 1.14
CA GLU A 71 -5.46 8.85 1.90
C GLU A 71 -4.32 8.14 2.64
N ARG A 72 -4.64 7.00 3.26
CA ARG A 72 -3.66 6.19 3.98
C ARG A 72 -2.67 5.52 3.04
N ALA A 73 -3.13 5.02 1.89
CA ALA A 73 -2.26 4.46 0.86
C ALA A 73 -1.23 5.50 0.36
N LEU A 74 -1.66 6.74 0.10
CA LEU A 74 -0.76 7.83 -0.28
C LEU A 74 0.22 8.21 0.83
N GLN A 75 -0.26 8.33 2.07
CA GLN A 75 0.61 8.62 3.22
C GLN A 75 1.71 7.57 3.35
N LEU A 76 1.37 6.29 3.19
CA LEU A 76 2.34 5.21 3.25
C LEU A 76 3.34 5.27 2.08
N LEU A 77 2.86 5.38 0.83
CA LEU A 77 3.72 5.50 -0.35
C LEU A 77 4.73 6.64 -0.18
N TYR A 78 4.25 7.82 0.22
CA TYR A 78 5.12 8.96 0.43
C TYR A 78 6.01 8.76 1.65
N GLY A 79 5.58 8.11 2.73
CA GLY A 79 6.40 7.85 3.91
C GLY A 79 7.52 6.82 3.72
N MET A 80 7.53 6.04 2.63
CA MET A 80 8.54 5.01 2.40
C MET A 80 9.97 5.56 2.32
N HIS A 81 10.15 6.79 1.81
CA HIS A 81 11.46 7.44 1.75
C HIS A 81 12.05 7.68 3.16
N GLU A 82 11.22 7.94 4.17
CA GLU A 82 11.66 8.12 5.56
C GLU A 82 12.22 6.81 6.14
N SER A 83 11.78 5.68 5.60
CA SER A 83 12.28 4.34 5.94
C SER A 83 13.39 3.86 4.99
N ALA A 84 13.90 4.73 4.10
CA ALA A 84 14.88 4.38 3.06
C ALA A 84 14.45 3.19 2.17
N VAL A 85 13.15 3.00 1.98
CA VAL A 85 12.60 1.96 1.10
C VAL A 85 12.07 2.61 -0.17
N GLU A 86 12.52 2.11 -1.32
CA GLU A 86 12.01 2.58 -2.61
C GLU A 86 10.71 1.85 -2.99
N PRO A 87 9.66 2.57 -3.42
CA PRO A 87 8.43 1.97 -3.91
C PRO A 87 8.65 1.26 -5.25
N ASP A 88 8.10 0.05 -5.38
CA ASP A 88 8.10 -0.71 -6.64
C ASP A 88 6.79 -0.52 -7.42
N VAL A 89 6.71 -1.16 -8.59
CA VAL A 89 5.51 -1.15 -9.44
C VAL A 89 4.26 -1.66 -8.71
N VAL A 90 4.41 -2.60 -7.76
CA VAL A 90 3.27 -3.16 -7.04
C VAL A 90 2.69 -2.12 -6.09
N ILE A 91 3.55 -1.37 -5.39
CA ILE A 91 3.16 -0.30 -4.49
C ILE A 91 2.49 0.87 -5.24
N PHE A 92 3.04 1.27 -6.38
CA PHE A 92 2.40 2.28 -7.24
C PHE A 92 1.02 1.81 -7.72
N ASN A 93 0.92 0.58 -8.22
CA ASN A 93 -0.34 0.01 -8.69
C ASN A 93 -1.41 -0.07 -7.59
N ALA A 94 -1.03 -0.53 -6.39
CA ALA A 94 -1.94 -0.58 -5.24
C ALA A 94 -2.40 0.82 -4.83
N THR A 95 -1.51 1.81 -4.82
CA THR A 95 -1.87 3.19 -4.47
C THR A 95 -2.78 3.84 -5.53
N ILE A 96 -2.50 3.62 -6.81
CA ILE A 96 -3.33 4.09 -7.92
C ILE A 96 -4.72 3.44 -7.87
N SER A 97 -4.80 2.12 -7.63
CA SER A 97 -6.10 1.45 -7.49
C SER A 97 -6.86 1.91 -6.24
N ALA A 98 -6.16 2.23 -5.15
CA ALA A 98 -6.80 2.85 -3.99
C ALA A 98 -7.43 4.20 -4.36
N CYS A 99 -6.71 5.05 -5.10
CA CYS A 99 -7.21 6.33 -5.61
C CYS A 99 -8.41 6.14 -6.56
N GLU A 100 -8.35 5.19 -7.47
CA GLU A 100 -9.44 4.79 -8.37
C GLU A 100 -10.71 4.40 -7.59
N LYS A 101 -10.57 3.54 -6.57
CA LYS A 101 -11.69 3.13 -5.70
C LYS A 101 -12.21 4.27 -4.82
N GLY A 102 -11.36 5.26 -4.53
CA GLY A 102 -11.70 6.50 -3.81
C GLY A 102 -12.22 7.64 -4.68
N GLY A 103 -12.33 7.44 -6.00
CA GLY A 103 -12.76 8.49 -6.95
C GLY A 103 -11.76 9.63 -7.11
N GLN A 104 -10.49 9.41 -6.77
CA GLN A 104 -9.42 10.41 -6.82
C GLN A 104 -8.63 10.30 -8.13
N TRP A 105 -9.29 10.58 -9.26
CA TRP A 105 -8.69 10.45 -10.59
C TRP A 105 -7.46 11.34 -10.78
N GLU A 106 -7.46 12.58 -10.26
CA GLU A 106 -6.31 13.49 -10.36
C GLU A 106 -5.07 12.90 -9.71
N LYS A 107 -5.24 12.30 -8.53
CA LYS A 107 -4.14 11.65 -7.80
C LYS A 107 -3.68 10.38 -8.50
N ALA A 108 -4.59 9.61 -9.08
CA ALA A 108 -4.23 8.43 -9.88
C ALA A 108 -3.33 8.80 -11.09
N LEU A 109 -3.64 9.91 -11.79
CA LEU A 109 -2.83 10.42 -12.89
C LEU A 109 -1.48 10.96 -12.41
N GLN A 110 -1.48 11.75 -11.32
CA GLN A 110 -0.23 12.25 -10.73
C GLN A 110 0.70 11.12 -10.32
N LEU A 111 0.17 10.04 -9.74
CA LEU A 111 0.97 8.87 -9.38
C LEU A 111 1.52 8.12 -10.60
N LEU A 112 0.77 8.07 -11.71
CA LEU A 112 1.26 7.49 -12.95
C LEU A 112 2.43 8.30 -13.51
N ASP A 113 2.33 9.63 -13.50
CA ASP A 113 3.41 10.53 -13.92
C ASP A 113 4.63 10.41 -12.99
N ASP A 114 4.41 10.39 -11.67
CA ASP A 114 5.46 10.22 -10.67
C ASP A 114 6.21 8.89 -10.83
N MET A 115 5.47 7.81 -11.12
CA MET A 115 6.03 6.48 -11.37
C MET A 115 7.00 6.51 -12.56
N GLN A 116 6.60 7.16 -13.67
CA GLN A 116 7.46 7.34 -14.85
C GLN A 116 8.68 8.22 -14.56
N GLN A 117 8.51 9.32 -13.83
CA GLN A 117 9.61 10.22 -13.48
C GLN A 117 10.67 9.54 -12.61
N ARG A 118 10.26 8.58 -11.77
CA ARG A 118 11.16 7.76 -10.96
C ARG A 118 11.77 6.56 -11.71
N GLY A 119 11.47 6.42 -13.00
CA GLY A 119 11.97 5.33 -13.82
C GLY A 119 11.35 3.97 -13.51
N VAL A 120 10.21 3.93 -12.82
CA VAL A 120 9.44 2.71 -12.60
C VAL A 120 8.48 2.57 -13.78
N GLU A 121 8.59 1.49 -14.56
CA GLU A 121 7.80 1.34 -15.79
C GLU A 121 6.33 1.01 -15.48
N PRO A 122 5.36 1.86 -15.87
CA PRO A 122 3.95 1.52 -15.78
C PRO A 122 3.62 0.30 -16.61
N ASN A 123 2.72 -0.55 -16.10
CA ASN A 123 2.25 -1.73 -16.82
C ASN A 123 0.74 -1.63 -17.09
N VAL A 124 0.20 -2.69 -17.71
CA VAL A 124 -1.22 -2.75 -18.07
C VAL A 124 -2.14 -2.54 -16.85
N ILE A 125 -1.74 -3.00 -15.67
CA ILE A 125 -2.52 -2.81 -14.44
C ILE A 125 -2.54 -1.33 -14.06
N THR A 126 -1.40 -0.64 -14.16
CA THR A 126 -1.27 0.79 -13.89
C THR A 126 -2.22 1.62 -14.77
N PHE A 127 -2.15 1.42 -16.09
CA PHE A 127 -2.99 2.15 -17.04
C PHE A 127 -4.47 1.83 -16.87
N ASN A 128 -4.83 0.56 -16.68
CA ASN A 128 -6.23 0.17 -16.47
C ASN A 128 -6.83 0.85 -15.22
N ALA A 129 -6.06 0.94 -14.12
CA ALA A 129 -6.51 1.62 -12.90
C ALA A 129 -6.66 3.14 -13.13
N ALA A 130 -5.72 3.79 -13.82
CA ALA A 130 -5.79 5.22 -14.13
C ALA A 130 -6.97 5.56 -15.07
N ILE A 131 -7.18 4.76 -16.12
CA ILE A 131 -8.33 4.89 -17.05
C ILE A 131 -9.65 4.69 -16.31
N SER A 132 -9.74 3.64 -15.47
CA SER A 132 -10.94 3.35 -14.66
C SER A 132 -11.28 4.50 -13.70
N ALA A 133 -10.26 5.13 -13.11
CA ALA A 133 -10.45 6.30 -12.25
C ALA A 133 -11.04 7.49 -13.03
N CYS A 134 -10.52 7.76 -14.23
CA CYS A 134 -11.02 8.83 -15.10
C CYS A 134 -12.45 8.58 -15.57
N GLU A 135 -12.78 7.35 -15.97
CA GLU A 135 -14.12 6.95 -16.40
C GLU A 135 -15.15 7.18 -15.30
N LYS A 136 -14.86 6.71 -14.07
CA LYS A 136 -15.74 6.85 -12.90
C LYS A 136 -16.03 8.31 -12.54
N CYS A 137 -15.11 9.22 -12.86
CA CYS A 137 -15.24 10.65 -12.61
C CYS A 137 -15.69 11.44 -13.85
N LYS A 138 -16.14 10.76 -14.91
CA LYS A 138 -16.61 11.34 -16.19
C LYS A 138 -15.53 12.17 -16.92
N GLN A 139 -14.26 11.89 -16.66
CA GLN A 139 -13.10 12.53 -17.31
C GLN A 139 -12.64 11.72 -18.52
N TRP A 140 -13.55 11.44 -19.44
CA TRP A 140 -13.30 10.56 -20.60
C TRP A 140 -12.21 11.11 -21.53
N GLU A 141 -12.08 12.44 -21.66
CA GLU A 141 -11.01 13.08 -22.44
C GLU A 141 -9.62 12.72 -21.92
N ARG A 142 -9.46 12.62 -20.60
CA ARG A 142 -8.19 12.21 -19.96
C ARG A 142 -7.94 10.72 -20.14
N ALA A 143 -8.98 9.90 -20.03
CA ALA A 143 -8.88 8.46 -20.28
C ALA A 143 -8.39 8.17 -21.71
N LEU A 144 -8.84 8.92 -22.71
CA LEU A 144 -8.40 8.78 -24.10
C LEU A 144 -6.93 9.14 -24.32
N GLN A 145 -6.33 9.99 -23.48
CA GLN A 145 -4.90 10.33 -23.57
C GLN A 145 -3.98 9.21 -23.09
N LEU A 146 -4.54 8.19 -22.41
CA LEU A 146 -3.80 7.05 -21.85
C LEU A 146 -3.89 5.77 -22.72
N LEU A 147 -4.66 5.80 -23.81
CA LEU A 147 -4.80 4.71 -24.80
C LEU A 147 -3.79 4.88 -25.95
#